data_AF-A0A1E3KZ02-F1
#
_entry.id   AF-A0A1E3KZ02-F1
#
_cell.length_a   1.000
_cell.length_b   1.000
_cell.length_c   1.000
_cell.angle_alpha   90.00
_cell.angle_beta   90.00
_cell.angle_gamma   90.00
#
_symmetry.space_group_name_H-M   'P 1'
#
loop_
_entity.id
_entity.type
_entity.pdbx_description
1 polymer ?
#
loop_
_entity_poly.entity_id
_entity_poly.type
_entity_poly.pdbx_seq_one_letter_code
_entity_poly.pdbx_strand_id
1 'polypeptide(L)' 'MENEFKRKSLNDINSIIARAINGEKVECPKCGCTLIFNDVNSGKHPGIFCPNNDFRIMMDFKKNDIGK' A
#
# COMPACT_ATOMS: atom_id res chain seq x y z
N MET A 1 23.31 6.35 14.62
CA MET A 1 22.79 4.96 14.58
C MET A 1 21.30 5.07 14.23
N GLU A 2 21.01 5.56 13.03
CA GLU A 2 19.64 5.80 12.55
C GLU A 2 19.51 4.92 11.31
N ASN A 3 18.74 3.83 11.38
CA ASN A 3 18.09 3.19 10.20
C ASN A 3 17.55 1.78 10.47
N GLU A 4 17.49 1.29 11.71
CA GLU A 4 16.91 -0.05 11.93
C GLU A 4 15.37 -0.04 12.00
N PHE A 5 14.75 1.10 12.34
CA PHE A 5 13.29 1.19 12.47
C PHE A 5 12.53 1.25 11.13
N LYS A 6 13.21 1.48 10.00
CA LYS A 6 12.56 1.66 8.68
C LYS A 6 12.42 0.39 7.85
N ARG A 7 13.20 -0.66 8.14
CA ARG A 7 13.22 -1.89 7.30
C ARG A 7 12.15 -2.91 7.67
N LYS A 8 11.68 -2.94 8.93
CA LYS A 8 10.70 -3.95 9.37
C LYS A 8 9.29 -3.70 8.81
N SER A 9 8.94 -2.47 8.46
CA SER A 9 7.59 -2.12 7.97
C SER A 9 7.39 -2.21 6.45
N LEU A 10 8.46 -2.17 5.64
CA LEU A 10 8.31 -2.19 4.17
C LEU A 10 7.86 -3.56 3.64
N ASN A 11 8.30 -4.64 4.28
CA ASN A 11 7.91 -6.00 3.88
C ASN A 11 6.42 -6.26 4.16
N ASP A 12 5.92 -5.75 5.29
CA ASP A 12 4.51 -5.80 5.66
C ASP A 12 3.65 -4.98 4.69
N ILE A 13 4.09 -3.78 4.35
CA ILE A 13 3.42 -2.90 3.38
C ILE A 13 3.38 -3.55 1.99
N ASN A 14 4.49 -4.13 1.51
CA ASN A 14 4.51 -4.83 0.22
C ASN A 14 3.59 -6.05 0.21
N SER A 15 3.49 -6.78 1.32
CA SER A 15 2.54 -7.89 1.45
C SER A 15 1.09 -7.41 1.38
N ILE A 16 0.76 -6.33 2.12
CA ILE A 16 -0.56 -5.68 2.06
C ILE A 16 -0.89 -5.25 0.63
N ILE A 17 0.08 -4.64 -0.07
CA ILE A 17 -0.07 -4.23 -1.47
C ILE A 17 -0.32 -5.43 -2.39
N ALA A 18 0.51 -6.46 -2.32
CA ALA A 18 0.39 -7.65 -3.16
C ALA A 18 -0.95 -8.35 -2.96
N ARG A 19 -1.39 -8.51 -1.71
CA ARG A 19 -2.68 -9.12 -1.37
C ARG A 19 -3.85 -8.29 -1.90
N ALA A 20 -3.82 -6.97 -1.70
CA ALA A 20 -4.84 -6.06 -2.20
C ALA A 20 -4.92 -6.04 -3.74
N ILE A 21 -3.78 -6.06 -4.44
CA ILE A 21 -3.73 -6.16 -5.91
C ILE A 21 -4.31 -7.49 -6.41
N ASN A 22 -4.09 -8.59 -5.68
CA ASN A 22 -4.71 -9.88 -5.99
C ASN A 22 -6.22 -9.92 -5.69
N GLY A 23 -6.81 -8.82 -5.21
CA GLY A 23 -8.22 -8.75 -4.83
C GLY A 23 -8.53 -9.39 -3.47
N GLU A 24 -7.50 -9.70 -2.68
CA GLU A 24 -7.73 -10.17 -1.31
C GLU A 24 -8.21 -9.04 -0.40
N LYS A 25 -9.04 -9.41 0.59
CA LYS A 25 -9.43 -8.50 1.66
C LYS A 25 -8.25 -8.35 2.62
N VAL A 26 -7.70 -7.14 2.68
CA VAL A 26 -6.64 -6.79 3.61
C VAL A 26 -7.20 -5.88 4.69
N GLU A 27 -6.88 -6.17 5.94
CA GLU A 27 -7.34 -5.38 7.10
C GLU A 27 -6.32 -4.32 7.48
N CYS A 28 -6.79 -3.19 7.98
CA CYS A 28 -5.96 -2.11 8.45
C CYS A 28 -5.27 -2.54 9.74
N PRO A 29 -3.93 -2.49 9.83
CA PRO A 29 -3.21 -2.90 11.04
C PRO A 29 -3.44 -1.96 12.23
N LYS A 30 -4.05 -0.78 12.01
CA LYS A 30 -4.35 0.19 13.08
C LYS A 30 -5.76 0.08 13.66
N CYS A 31 -6.76 -0.15 12.81
CA CYS A 31 -8.16 -0.13 13.23
C CYS A 31 -8.92 -1.43 12.94
N GLY A 32 -8.31 -2.40 12.26
CA GLY A 32 -8.93 -3.67 11.87
C GLY A 32 -9.92 -3.57 10.71
N CYS A 33 -10.27 -2.37 10.23
CA CYS A 33 -11.22 -2.24 9.11
C CYS A 33 -10.61 -2.73 7.79
N THR A 34 -11.46 -3.25 6.90
CA THR A 34 -11.04 -3.65 5.55
C THR A 34 -10.54 -2.44 4.77
N LEU A 35 -9.32 -2.54 4.23
CA LEU A 35 -8.70 -1.53 3.41
C LEU A 35 -9.37 -1.50 2.03
N ILE A 36 -9.49 -0.29 1.48
CA ILE A 36 -10.04 -0.05 0.15
C ILE A 36 -8.86 0.05 -0.82
N PHE A 37 -8.84 -0.85 -1.80
CA PHE A 37 -7.92 -0.79 -2.93
C PHE A 37 -8.56 0.00 -4.06
N ASN A 38 -7.85 1.05 -4.48
CA ASN A 38 -8.21 1.82 -5.65
C ASN A 38 -7.33 1.36 -6.81
N ASP A 39 -7.94 0.69 -7.78
CA ASP A 39 -7.24 0.17 -8.95
C ASP A 39 -6.89 1.28 -9.95
N VAL A 40 -5.85 1.04 -10.75
CA VAL A 40 -5.43 1.91 -11.86
C VAL A 40 -6.52 2.12 -12.91
N ASN A 41 -7.44 1.16 -13.09
CA ASN A 41 -8.53 1.26 -14.06
C ASN A 41 -9.61 2.30 -13.69
N SER A 42 -9.58 2.84 -12.46
CA SER A 42 -10.57 3.83 -12.03
C SER A 42 -10.25 5.25 -12.52
N GLY A 43 -9.15 5.45 -13.26
CA GLY A 43 -8.69 6.78 -13.69
C GLY A 43 -8.15 7.65 -12.56
N LYS A 44 -8.00 7.07 -11.36
CA LYS A 44 -7.46 7.69 -10.14
C LYS A 44 -6.11 7.07 -9.81
N HIS A 45 -5.28 7.81 -9.05
CA HIS A 45 -4.00 7.29 -8.60
C HIS A 45 -4.22 6.00 -7.80
N PRO A 46 -3.56 4.89 -8.15
CA PRO A 46 -3.71 3.63 -7.45
C PRO A 46 -3.19 3.75 -6.02
N GLY A 47 -3.89 3.12 -5.09
CA GLY A 47 -3.54 3.23 -3.69
C GLY A 47 -4.44 2.39 -2.80
N ILE A 48 -3.93 2.10 -1.60
CA ILE A 48 -4.69 1.42 -0.56
C ILE A 48 -4.94 2.43 0.54
N PHE A 49 -6.19 2.58 0.96
CA PHE A 49 -6.51 3.47 2.05
C PHE A 49 -7.53 2.83 2.98
N CYS A 50 -7.40 3.17 4.26
CA CYS A 50 -8.36 2.81 5.27
C CYS A 50 -9.55 3.78 5.22
N PRO A 51 -10.80 3.29 5.27
CA PRO A 51 -11.98 4.17 5.33
C PRO A 51 -11.99 5.09 6.56
N ASN A 52 -11.34 4.70 7.67
CA ASN A 52 -11.20 5.53 8.87
C ASN A 52 -10.09 6.59 8.75
N ASN A 53 -9.38 6.66 7.62
CA ASN A 53 -8.30 7.60 7.38
C ASN A 53 -7.07 7.45 8.31
N ASP A 54 -7.00 6.39 9.12
CA ASP A 54 -5.87 6.06 10.00
C ASP A 54 -4.62 5.54 9.26
N PHE A 55 -4.83 5.01 8.06
CA PHE A 55 -3.80 4.33 7.26
C PHE A 55 -4.03 4.57 5.77
N ARG A 56 -2.97 4.95 5.06
CA ARG A 56 -2.98 5.15 3.61
C ARG A 56 -1.62 4.83 3.04
N ILE A 57 -1.62 4.01 1.99
CA ILE A 57 -0.49 3.70 1.14
C ILE A 57 -0.78 4.28 -0.23
N MET A 58 0.01 5.26 -0.64
CA MET A 58 0.01 5.70 -2.03
C MET A 58 0.92 4.75 -2.82
N MET A 59 0.39 4.14 -3.87
CA MET A 59 1.24 3.37 -4.78
C MET A 59 1.79 4.31 -5.82
N ASP A 60 2.96 4.88 -5.53
CA ASP A 60 3.78 5.44 -6.59
C ASP A 60 4.24 4.27 -7.47
N PHE A 61 3.53 4.04 -8.57
CA PHE A 61 4.15 3.43 -9.74
C PHE A 61 5.19 4.44 -10.22
N LYS A 62 6.33 4.54 -9.52
CA LYS A 62 7.56 5.02 -10.13
C LYS A 62 7.78 4.05 -11.28
N LYS A 63 7.29 4.49 -12.45
CA LYS A 63 7.70 4.00 -13.76
C LYS A 63 9.19 3.83 -13.61
N ASN A 64 9.60 2.56 -13.55
CA ASN A 64 10.96 2.18 -13.24
C ASN A 64 11.85 3.10 -14.10
N ASP A 65 12.75 3.82 -13.45
CA ASP A 65 13.81 4.57 -14.09
C ASP A 65 14.73 3.51 -14.72
N ILE A 66 14.24 2.86 -15.78
CA ILE A 66 15.05 2.15 -16.76
C ILE A 66 15.54 3.26 -17.70
N GLY A 67 16.26 4.21 -17.10
CA GLY A 67 17.13 5.14 -17.78
C GLY A 67 18.35 4.35 -18.22
N LYS A 68 18.22 3.80 -19.43
CA LYS A 68 19.24 3.20 -20.27
C LYS A 68 20.53 4.02 -20.35
#